data_AF-A0A7R9S306-F1
#
_entry.id   AF-A0A7R9S306-F1
#
_cell.length_a   1.000
_cell.length_b   1.000
_cell.length_c   1.000
_cell.angle_alpha   90.00
_cell.angle_beta   90.00
_cell.angle_gamma   90.00
#
_symmetry.space_group_name_H-M   'P 1'
#
loop_
_entity.id
_entity.type
_entity.pdbx_description
1 polymer ?
#
loop_
_entity_poly.entity_id
_entity_poly.type
_entity_poly.pdbx_seq_one_letter_code
_entity_poly.pdbx_strand_id
1 'polypeptide(L)'
;DYMVFHKDLSDMDNRDPNNLNEHLQVDWDEVFGEPSGIRSLNCMWTCTHYCFNGSKFGCYMLLTIILAPLVAFLSGISFAITAFQHIWCVTPWLRCLKINCNACRTINQVILYGMFGPCYETCGLLFSNIKVRMQKVEDTEEKDVFHV
;
A
#
# COMPACT_ATOMS: atom_id res chain seq x y z
N ASP A 1 1.11 31.65 -2.93
CA ASP A 1 -0.19 31.70 -3.64
C ASP A 1 -0.18 31.22 -5.08
N TYR A 2 0.40 31.92 -6.06
CA TYR A 2 0.30 31.54 -7.48
C TYR A 2 0.78 30.11 -7.80
N MET A 3 1.85 29.65 -7.16
CA MET A 3 2.43 28.31 -7.40
C MET A 3 1.61 27.18 -6.76
N VAL A 4 0.77 27.47 -5.76
CA VAL A 4 -0.16 26.50 -5.15
C VAL A 4 -1.40 26.35 -6.04
N PHE A 5 -1.97 27.49 -6.49
CA PHE A 5 -3.13 27.50 -7.39
C PHE A 5 -2.85 26.83 -8.74
N HIS A 6 -1.65 27.02 -9.30
CA HIS A 6 -1.27 26.36 -10.56
C HIS A 6 -1.06 24.85 -10.41
N LYS A 7 -0.71 24.38 -9.20
CA LYS A 7 -0.58 22.96 -8.90
C LYS A 7 -1.96 22.31 -8.76
N ASP A 8 -2.89 22.96 -8.07
CA ASP A 8 -4.29 22.51 -7.98
C ASP A 8 -4.95 22.44 -9.36
N LEU A 9 -4.71 23.43 -10.23
CA LEU A 9 -5.22 23.40 -11.62
C LEU A 9 -4.62 22.26 -12.46
N SER A 10 -3.31 22.01 -12.34
CA SER A 10 -2.67 20.91 -13.07
C SER A 10 -3.10 19.53 -12.60
N ASP A 11 -3.48 19.40 -11.32
CA ASP A 11 -3.98 18.14 -10.74
C ASP A 11 -5.43 17.86 -11.17
N MET A 12 -6.20 18.89 -11.54
CA MET A 12 -7.57 18.73 -12.06
C MET A 12 -7.63 18.18 -13.49
N ASP A 13 -6.58 18.40 -14.30
CA ASP A 13 -6.51 17.88 -15.67
C ASP A 13 -6.20 16.37 -15.68
N ASN A 14 -5.47 15.87 -14.68
CA ASN A 14 -5.23 14.44 -14.52
C ASN A 14 -6.37 13.77 -13.73
N ARG A 15 -7.40 13.31 -14.46
CA ARG A 15 -8.57 12.66 -13.86
C ARG A 15 -8.33 11.22 -13.36
N ASP A 16 -7.15 10.64 -13.62
CA ASP A 16 -6.77 9.30 -13.17
C ASP A 16 -5.30 9.25 -12.69
N PRO A 17 -4.98 9.88 -11.55
CA PRO A 17 -3.61 9.96 -11.06
C PRO A 17 -3.01 8.61 -10.65
N ASN A 18 -3.85 7.60 -10.39
CA ASN A 18 -3.42 6.26 -9.98
C ASN A 18 -3.45 5.25 -11.13
N ASN A 19 -3.75 5.70 -12.36
CA ASN A 19 -3.88 4.86 -13.55
C ASN A 19 -4.78 3.63 -13.35
N LEU A 20 -5.91 3.83 -12.67
CA LEU A 20 -6.87 2.75 -12.39
C LEU A 20 -7.59 2.27 -13.66
N ASN A 21 -7.66 3.12 -14.67
CA ASN A 21 -8.47 2.93 -15.87
C ASN A 21 -7.63 2.75 -17.14
N GLU A 22 -6.39 2.29 -17.03
CA GLU A 22 -5.51 2.04 -18.19
C GLU A 22 -6.21 1.18 -19.27
N HIS A 23 -6.95 0.16 -18.85
CA HIS A 23 -7.72 -0.73 -19.73
C HIS A 23 -8.88 -0.06 -20.49
N LEU A 24 -9.34 1.13 -20.06
CA LEU A 24 -10.40 1.90 -20.74
C LEU A 24 -9.84 2.88 -21.77
N GLN A 25 -8.52 3.06 -21.82
CA GLN A 25 -7.84 3.91 -22.79
C GLN A 25 -7.71 3.16 -24.13
N VAL A 26 -8.85 2.93 -24.77
CA VAL A 26 -8.91 2.32 -26.10
C VAL A 26 -8.88 3.40 -27.17
N ASP A 27 -7.85 3.37 -28.00
CA ASP A 27 -7.69 4.28 -29.13
C ASP A 27 -8.28 3.70 -30.43
N TRP A 28 -8.62 4.60 -31.35
CA TRP A 28 -9.27 4.21 -32.60
C TRP A 28 -8.39 3.27 -33.45
N ASP A 29 -7.07 3.50 -33.46
CA ASP A 29 -6.10 2.67 -34.16
C ASP A 29 -6.00 1.26 -33.55
N GLU A 30 -6.29 1.08 -32.26
CA GLU A 30 -6.29 -0.24 -31.61
C GLU A 30 -7.53 -1.06 -31.97
N VAL A 31 -8.65 -0.40 -32.25
CA VAL A 31 -9.91 -1.05 -32.60
C VAL A 31 -10.00 -1.37 -34.09
N PHE A 32 -9.58 -0.43 -34.94
CA PHE A 32 -9.79 -0.49 -36.39
C PHE A 32 -8.50 -0.56 -37.20
N GLY A 33 -7.33 -0.53 -36.56
CA GLY A 33 -6.02 -0.47 -37.22
C GLY A 33 -5.90 -1.45 -38.39
N GLU A 34 -5.85 -0.91 -39.60
CA GLU A 34 -5.69 -1.71 -40.82
C GLU A 34 -4.24 -2.18 -40.97
N PRO A 35 -4.00 -3.43 -41.42
CA PRO A 35 -2.66 -3.93 -41.67
C PRO A 35 -2.01 -3.19 -42.85
N SER A 36 -0.70 -2.96 -42.78
CA SER A 36 0.07 -2.15 -43.76
C SER A 36 -0.03 -2.60 -45.22
N GLY A 37 -0.48 -3.84 -45.49
CA GLY A 37 -0.67 -4.39 -46.83
C GLY A 37 -2.00 -4.06 -47.51
N ILE A 38 -3.03 -3.63 -46.78
CA ILE A 38 -4.37 -3.32 -47.32
C ILE A 38 -4.89 -2.07 -46.61
N ARG A 39 -4.91 -0.94 -47.32
CA ARG A 39 -5.33 0.37 -46.76
C ARG A 39 -6.60 0.88 -47.43
N SER A 40 -7.59 1.24 -46.64
CA SER A 40 -8.80 1.94 -47.06
C SER A 40 -8.51 3.33 -47.63
N LEU A 41 -9.50 3.92 -48.32
CA LEU A 41 -9.37 5.27 -48.87
C LEU A 41 -9.15 6.29 -47.74
N ASN A 42 -8.18 7.19 -47.90
CA ASN A 42 -7.85 8.24 -46.91
C ASN A 42 -9.07 9.06 -46.45
N CYS A 43 -10.02 9.36 -47.35
CA CYS A 43 -11.23 10.09 -46.99
C CYS A 43 -12.15 9.30 -46.05
N MET A 44 -12.31 8.00 -46.30
CA MET A 44 -13.11 7.10 -45.46
C MET A 44 -12.42 6.88 -44.10
N TRP A 45 -11.10 6.70 -44.11
CA TRP A 45 -10.27 6.58 -42.91
C TRP A 45 -10.44 7.79 -41.97
N THR A 46 -10.30 9.01 -42.50
CA THR A 46 -10.46 10.24 -41.72
C THR A 46 -11.90 10.45 -41.25
N CYS A 47 -12.90 10.17 -42.09
CA CYS A 47 -14.31 10.31 -41.73
C CYS A 47 -14.70 9.39 -40.56
N THR A 48 -14.30 8.12 -40.63
CA THR A 48 -14.58 7.12 -39.59
C THR A 48 -13.85 7.44 -38.29
N HIS A 49 -12.59 7.90 -38.36
CA HIS A 49 -11.84 8.39 -37.21
C HIS A 49 -12.56 9.53 -36.47
N TYR A 50 -13.02 10.56 -37.19
CA TYR A 50 -13.75 11.67 -36.57
C TYR A 50 -15.12 11.25 -36.03
N CYS A 51 -15.85 10.39 -36.76
CA CYS A 51 -17.14 9.88 -36.33
C CYS A 51 -17.01 9.07 -35.03
N PHE A 52 -16.05 8.15 -34.95
CA PHE A 52 -15.80 7.33 -33.77
C PHE A 52 -15.43 8.19 -32.55
N ASN A 53 -14.46 9.09 -32.69
CA ASN A 53 -14.01 9.93 -31.60
C ASN A 53 -15.12 10.91 -31.14
N GLY A 54 -15.88 11.46 -32.08
CA GLY A 54 -17.03 12.32 -31.78
C GLY A 54 -18.12 11.58 -31.02
N SER A 55 -18.50 10.37 -31.47
CA SER A 55 -19.50 9.54 -30.78
C SER A 55 -19.03 9.10 -29.40
N LYS A 56 -17.77 8.64 -29.27
CA LYS A 56 -17.16 8.25 -28.00
C LYS A 56 -17.20 9.41 -27.00
N PHE A 57 -16.72 10.58 -27.40
CA PHE A 57 -16.71 11.77 -26.56
C PHE A 57 -18.11 12.23 -26.19
N GLY A 58 -19.03 12.30 -27.16
CA GLY A 58 -20.41 12.75 -26.94
C GLY A 58 -21.18 11.85 -25.96
N CYS A 59 -21.17 10.54 -26.19
CA CYS A 59 -21.83 9.57 -25.31
C CYS A 59 -21.21 9.56 -23.90
N TYR A 60 -19.87 9.58 -23.82
CA TYR A 60 -19.16 9.65 -22.54
C TYR A 60 -19.51 10.91 -21.76
N MET A 61 -19.54 12.08 -22.41
CA MET A 61 -19.86 13.34 -21.77
C MET A 61 -21.29 13.37 -21.24
N LEU A 62 -22.27 12.92 -22.04
CA LEU A 62 -23.67 12.86 -21.62
C LEU A 62 -23.85 11.92 -20.42
N LEU A 63 -23.27 10.72 -20.47
CA LEU A 63 -23.33 9.78 -19.35
C LEU A 63 -22.64 10.34 -18.11
N THR A 64 -21.49 10.99 -18.27
CA THR A 64 -20.74 11.58 -17.15
C THR A 64 -21.52 12.70 -16.47
N ILE A 65 -22.14 13.61 -17.24
CA ILE A 65 -22.91 14.74 -16.67
C ILE A 65 -24.08 14.23 -15.83
N ILE A 66 -24.73 13.15 -16.25
CA ILE A 66 -25.91 12.63 -15.57
C ILE A 66 -25.52 11.69 -14.42
N LEU A 67 -24.64 10.73 -14.67
CA LEU A 67 -24.34 9.65 -13.72
C LEU A 67 -23.24 10.01 -12.73
N ALA A 68 -22.24 10.80 -13.10
CA ALA A 68 -21.12 11.09 -12.19
C ALA A 68 -21.56 11.82 -10.91
N PRO A 69 -22.45 12.85 -10.96
CA PRO A 69 -22.94 13.49 -9.74
C PRO A 69 -23.75 12.55 -8.85
N LEU A 70 -24.55 11.66 -9.44
CA LEU A 70 -25.35 10.68 -8.71
C LEU A 70 -24.46 9.66 -7.99
N VAL A 71 -23.47 9.11 -8.71
CA VAL A 71 -22.49 8.17 -8.13
C VAL A 71 -21.67 8.87 -7.05
N ALA A 72 -21.21 10.09 -7.29
CA ALA A 72 -20.46 10.88 -6.30
C ALA A 72 -21.29 11.09 -5.03
N PHE A 73 -22.57 11.46 -5.17
CA PHE A 73 -23.48 11.67 -4.03
C PHE A 73 -23.70 10.37 -3.22
N LEU A 74 -24.00 9.26 -3.90
CA LEU A 74 -24.20 7.96 -3.24
C LEU A 74 -22.93 7.46 -2.55
N SER A 75 -21.77 7.65 -3.18
CA SER A 75 -20.49 7.29 -2.58
C SER A 75 -20.22 8.13 -1.34
N GLY A 76 -20.50 9.44 -1.38
CA GLY A 76 -20.39 10.34 -0.22
C GLY A 76 -21.25 9.90 0.97
N ILE A 77 -22.51 9.54 0.74
CA ILE A 77 -23.39 9.00 1.80
C ILE A 77 -22.82 7.70 2.36
N SER A 78 -22.36 6.79 1.49
CA SER A 78 -21.80 5.51 1.90
C SER A 78 -20.55 5.67 2.79
N PHE A 79 -19.65 6.59 2.41
CA PHE A 79 -18.49 6.94 3.22
C PHE A 79 -18.87 7.61 4.54
N ALA A 80 -19.89 8.48 4.54
CA ALA A 80 -20.37 9.11 5.77
C ALA A 80 -20.92 8.08 6.78
N ILE A 81 -21.74 7.12 6.32
CA ILE A 81 -22.26 6.03 7.15
C ILE A 81 -21.11 5.15 7.65
N THR A 82 -20.16 4.81 6.78
CA THR A 82 -18.98 4.00 7.15
C THR A 82 -18.15 4.69 8.22
N ALA A 83 -17.90 6.00 8.07
CA ALA A 83 -17.16 6.79 9.06
C ALA A 83 -17.89 6.84 10.40
N PHE A 84 -19.22 7.06 10.39
CA PHE A 84 -20.03 7.02 11.60
C PHE A 84 -19.92 5.65 12.30
N GLN A 85 -20.14 4.56 11.57
CA GLN A 85 -20.03 3.20 12.11
C GLN A 85 -18.64 2.93 12.71
N HIS A 86 -17.58 3.39 12.04
CA HIS A 86 -16.22 3.18 12.51
C HIS A 86 -15.93 3.93 13.83
N ILE A 87 -16.39 5.18 13.94
CA ILE A 87 -16.19 6.01 15.12
C ILE A 87 -17.01 5.48 16.30
N TRP A 88 -18.30 5.22 16.07
CA TRP A 88 -19.25 4.95 17.16
C TRP A 88 -19.37 3.48 17.53
N CYS A 89 -19.08 2.54 16.62
CA CYS A 89 -19.21 1.11 16.90
C CYS A 89 -17.87 0.38 16.87
N VAL A 90 -17.07 0.57 15.82
CA VAL A 90 -15.80 -0.19 15.66
C VAL A 90 -14.77 0.24 16.69
N THR A 91 -14.59 1.54 16.92
CA THR A 91 -13.62 2.06 17.89
C THR A 91 -13.85 1.57 19.32
N PRO A 92 -15.07 1.66 19.91
CA PRO A 92 -15.30 1.10 21.24
C PRO A 92 -15.20 -0.42 21.25
N TRP A 93 -15.64 -1.11 20.20
CA TRP A 93 -15.47 -2.56 20.10
C TRP A 93 -14.00 -2.99 20.10
N LEU A 94 -13.14 -2.32 19.33
CA LEU A 94 -11.69 -2.53 19.34
C LEU A 94 -11.07 -2.25 20.72
N ARG A 95 -11.55 -1.24 21.44
CA ARG A 95 -11.12 -0.99 22.83
C ARG A 95 -11.50 -2.15 23.74
N CYS A 96 -12.74 -2.65 23.65
CA CYS A 96 -13.18 -3.83 24.41
C CYS A 96 -12.36 -5.07 24.06
N LEU A 97 -12.12 -5.33 22.77
CA LEU A 97 -11.26 -6.43 22.32
C LEU A 97 -9.85 -6.29 22.88
N LYS A 98 -9.26 -5.10 22.87
CA LYS A 98 -7.93 -4.87 23.43
C LYS A 98 -7.85 -5.20 24.92
N ILE A 99 -8.87 -4.87 25.70
CA ILE A 99 -8.96 -5.22 27.12
C ILE A 99 -9.02 -6.74 27.30
N ASN A 100 -9.88 -7.42 26.54
CA ASN A 100 -10.01 -8.88 26.58
C ASN A 100 -8.71 -9.59 26.14
N CYS A 101 -8.09 -9.14 25.04
CA CYS A 101 -6.82 -9.66 24.58
C CYS A 101 -5.70 -9.45 25.62
N ASN A 102 -5.72 -8.34 26.36
CA ASN A 102 -4.76 -8.14 27.45
C ASN A 102 -4.95 -9.16 28.58
N ALA A 103 -6.19 -9.48 28.94
CA ALA A 103 -6.47 -10.55 29.90
C ALA A 103 -5.99 -11.92 29.39
N CYS A 104 -6.29 -12.26 28.13
CA CYS A 104 -5.80 -13.49 27.49
C CYS A 104 -4.27 -13.52 27.43
N ARG A 105 -3.61 -12.39 27.17
CA ARG A 105 -2.15 -12.28 27.17
C ARG A 105 -1.59 -12.63 28.54
N THR A 106 -2.14 -12.08 29.61
CA THR A 106 -1.69 -12.40 30.98
C THR A 106 -1.84 -13.90 31.27
N ILE A 107 -2.97 -14.50 30.90
CA ILE A 107 -3.20 -15.94 31.08
C ILE A 107 -2.17 -16.75 30.28
N ASN A 108 -1.98 -16.42 29.01
CA ASN A 108 -0.99 -17.09 28.15
C ASN A 108 0.44 -16.93 28.70
N GLN A 109 0.79 -15.77 29.25
CA GLN A 109 2.09 -15.57 29.88
C GLN A 109 2.26 -16.49 31.09
N VAL A 110 1.26 -16.60 31.97
CA VAL A 110 1.32 -17.51 33.11
C VAL A 110 1.51 -18.96 32.66
N ILE A 111 0.77 -19.40 31.63
CA ILE A 111 0.91 -20.75 31.07
C ILE A 111 2.32 -20.95 30.50
N LEU A 112 2.82 -20.00 29.70
CA LEU A 112 4.15 -20.09 29.10
C LEU A 112 5.25 -20.12 30.15
N TYR A 113 5.20 -19.25 31.17
CA TYR A 113 6.17 -19.27 32.26
C TYR A 113 6.08 -20.54 33.10
N GLY A 114 4.87 -21.06 33.35
CA GLY A 114 4.68 -22.31 34.09
C GLY A 114 5.25 -23.53 33.35
N MET A 115 5.08 -23.60 32.03
CA MET A 115 5.54 -24.73 31.22
C MET A 115 7.01 -24.62 30.85
N PHE A 116 7.43 -23.47 30.32
CA PHE A 116 8.76 -23.31 29.74
C PHE A 116 9.77 -22.69 30.71
N GLY A 117 9.33 -22.02 31.78
CA GLY A 117 10.21 -21.53 32.84
C GLY A 117 11.17 -22.61 33.36
N PRO A 118 10.71 -23.79 33.81
CA PRO A 118 11.61 -24.85 34.26
C PRO A 118 12.51 -25.41 33.15
N CYS A 119 12.04 -25.46 31.89
CA CYS A 119 12.87 -25.86 30.75
C CYS A 119 14.01 -24.87 30.49
N TYR A 120 13.74 -23.57 30.58
CA TYR A 120 14.79 -22.55 30.40
C TYR A 120 15.77 -22.51 31.57
N GLU A 121 15.30 -22.71 32.80
CA GLU A 121 16.15 -22.78 33.98
C GLU A 121 17.10 -23.99 33.93
N THR A 122 16.59 -25.16 33.54
CA THR A 122 17.43 -26.37 33.35
C THR A 122 18.43 -26.20 32.20
N CYS A 123 18.04 -25.61 31.07
CA CYS A 123 18.97 -25.23 30.01
C CYS A 123 20.06 -24.27 30.52
N GLY A 124 19.69 -23.26 31.32
CA GLY A 124 20.64 -22.34 31.93
C GLY A 124 21.64 -23.03 32.87
N LEU A 125 21.19 -24.01 33.65
CA LEU A 125 22.05 -24.82 34.52
C LEU A 125 23.07 -25.69 33.75
N LEU A 126 22.69 -26.21 32.58
CA LEU A 126 23.63 -26.93 31.71
C LEU A 126 24.81 -26.02 31.29
N PHE A 127 24.54 -24.76 30.96
CA PHE A 127 25.58 -23.80 30.58
C PHE A 127 26.28 -23.15 31.78
N SER A 128 25.66 -23.13 32.95
CA SER A 128 26.21 -22.53 34.19
C SER A 128 27.53 -23.20 34.65
N ASN A 129 27.74 -24.46 34.29
CA ASN A 129 28.97 -25.19 34.64
C ASN A 129 30.21 -24.75 33.84
N ILE A 130 30.07 -23.93 32.81
CA ILE A 130 31.18 -23.41 32.01
C ILE A 130 31.75 -22.16 32.70
N LYS A 131 32.74 -22.36 33.59
CA LYS A 131 33.51 -21.26 34.18
C LYS A 131 34.63 -20.83 33.22
N VAL A 132 34.41 -19.74 32.49
CA VAL A 132 35.47 -19.09 31.70
C VAL A 132 36.42 -18.36 32.66
N ARG A 133 37.65 -18.86 32.81
CA ARG A 133 38.72 -18.11 33.47
C ARG A 133 39.42 -17.25 32.43
N MET A 134 39.23 -15.93 32.53
CA MET A 134 39.97 -14.96 31.75
C MET A 134 41.41 -14.91 32.27
N GLN A 135 42.33 -15.56 31.56
CA GLN A 135 43.75 -15.36 31.80
C GLN A 135 44.18 -14.12 31.02
N LYS A 136 44.51 -13.05 31.74
CA LYS A 136 45.16 -11.89 31.13
C LYS A 136 46.54 -12.36 30.70
N VAL A 137 46.75 -12.50 29.40
CA VAL A 137 48.08 -12.73 28.83
C VAL A 137 48.88 -11.46 29.15
N GLU A 138 49.91 -11.62 29.97
CA GLU A 138 50.90 -10.59 30.20
C GLU A 138 51.68 -10.46 28.89
N ASP A 139 51.48 -9.35 28.18
CA ASP A 139 52.33 -8.96 27.06
C ASP A 139 53.76 -8.99 27.57
N THR A 140 54.50 -10.04 27.19
CA THR A 140 55.93 -10.13 27.45
C THR A 140 56.54 -8.97 26.68
N GLU A 141 57.09 -8.02 27.42
CA GLU A 141 57.75 -6.86 26.86
C GLU A 141 58.76 -7.31 25.79
N GLU A 142 58.43 -7.02 24.54
CA GLU A 142 59.30 -7.06 23.37
C GLU A 142 60.34 -5.91 23.49
N LYS A 143 61.18 -5.94 24.53
CA LYS A 143 62.17 -4.87 24.79
C LYS A 143 63.63 -5.30 24.80
N ASP A 144 63.95 -6.59 24.66
CA ASP A 144 65.35 -7.04 24.76
C ASP A 144 66.02 -7.49 23.45
N VAL A 145 65.43 -7.21 22.26
CA VAL A 145 66.00 -7.69 20.97
C VAL A 145 66.65 -6.61 20.10
N PHE A 146 66.50 -5.33 20.38
CA PHE A 146 67.17 -4.29 19.57
C PHE A 146 67.80 -3.21 20.46
N HIS A 147 69.14 -3.28 20.59
CA HIS A 147 70.13 -2.19 20.46
C HIS A 147 71.37 -2.42 21.35
N VAL A 148 72.28 -3.24 20.83
CA VAL A 148 73.74 -3.03 20.91
C VAL A 148 74.15 -2.12 19.76
#